data_AF-A0A955K7N5-F1
#
_entry.id   AF-A0A955K7N5-F1
#
_cell.length_a   1.000
_cell.length_b   1.000
_cell.length_c   1.000
_cell.angle_alpha   90.00
_cell.angle_beta   90.00
_cell.angle_gamma   90.00
#
_symmetry.space_group_name_H-M   'P 1'
#
loop_
_entity.id
_entity.type
_entity.pdbx_description
1 polymer ?
#
loop_
_entity_poly.entity_id
_entity_poly.type
_entity_poly.pdbx_seq_one_letter_code
_entity_poly.pdbx_strand_id
1 'polypeptide(L)'
;MNINEKALTKTRSVLFLLLIILAPLSKYPSFATPLFNFTSFRIGLYQLLATAFIFSCLYGYNNKFIKSAKPVAIGLMLILLSVVVGLFFAINEARSLLLATSLTMLVFLAFSSWLYVTKYLNRTLLKKAVKYSLYASIIFSFLAILQFVFN
;
A
#
# COMPACT_ATOMS: atom_id res chain seq x y z
N MET A 1 9.70 -26.63 6.71
CA MET A 1 9.46 -25.28 6.16
C MET A 1 10.12 -25.23 4.79
N ASN A 2 9.33 -25.16 3.73
CA ASN A 2 9.77 -25.41 2.36
C ASN A 2 10.64 -24.24 1.85
N ILE A 3 11.63 -24.49 0.99
CA ILE A 3 12.62 -23.48 0.54
C ILE A 3 11.91 -22.29 -0.13
N ASN A 4 10.80 -22.55 -0.82
CA ASN A 4 9.93 -21.52 -1.43
C ASN A 4 9.25 -20.61 -0.40
N GLU A 5 8.87 -21.10 0.78
CA GLU A 5 8.21 -20.27 1.80
C GLU A 5 9.17 -19.26 2.45
N LYS A 6 10.44 -19.64 2.64
CA LYS A 6 11.49 -18.74 3.14
C LYS A 6 11.82 -17.62 2.15
N ALA A 7 11.87 -17.95 0.85
CA ALA A 7 12.07 -16.95 -0.19
C ALA A 7 10.91 -15.96 -0.24
N LEU A 8 9.66 -16.46 -0.24
CA LEU A 8 8.45 -15.64 -0.30
C LEU A 8 8.34 -14.68 0.90
N THR A 9 8.65 -15.15 2.10
CA THR A 9 8.66 -14.31 3.31
C THR A 9 9.72 -13.23 3.25
N LYS A 10 10.93 -13.52 2.75
CA LYS A 10 11.98 -12.52 2.53
C LYS A 10 11.53 -11.43 1.53
N THR A 11 10.89 -11.82 0.42
CA THR A 11 10.37 -10.89 -0.58
C THR A 11 9.31 -9.96 0.02
N ARG A 12 8.36 -10.50 0.81
CA ARG A 12 7.35 -9.72 1.53
C ARG A 12 7.98 -8.71 2.50
N SER A 13 9.03 -9.11 3.22
CA SER A 13 9.74 -8.21 4.13
C SER A 13 10.43 -7.05 3.43
N VAL A 14 11.06 -7.32 2.28
CA VAL A 14 11.72 -6.28 1.47
C VAL A 14 10.68 -5.33 0.88
N LEU A 15 9.58 -5.85 0.33
CA LEU A 15 8.48 -5.04 -0.19
C LEU A 15 7.85 -4.14 0.88
N PHE A 16 7.63 -4.67 2.09
CA PHE A 16 7.11 -3.90 3.22
C PHE A 16 8.06 -2.77 3.64
N LEU A 17 9.37 -3.04 3.70
CA LEU A 17 10.38 -2.03 4.00
C LEU A 17 10.44 -0.95 2.91
N LEU A 18 10.42 -1.34 1.65
CA LEU A 18 10.40 -0.41 0.53
C LEU A 18 9.15 0.47 0.56
N LEU A 19 7.97 -0.08 0.86
CA LEU A 19 6.75 0.71 1.00
C LEU A 19 6.87 1.80 2.08
N ILE A 20 7.51 1.51 3.22
CA ILE A 20 7.71 2.49 4.29
C ILE A 20 8.74 3.54 3.88
N ILE A 21 9.88 3.11 3.33
CA ILE A 21 11.01 3.99 2.99
C ILE A 21 10.66 4.92 1.82
N LEU A 22 9.96 4.41 0.81
CA LEU A 22 9.58 5.16 -0.39
C LEU A 22 8.21 5.84 -0.28
N ALA A 23 7.53 5.79 0.86
CA ALA A 23 6.28 6.51 1.06
C ALA A 23 6.37 8.03 0.73
N PRO A 24 7.47 8.74 1.07
CA PRO A 24 7.64 10.16 0.69
C PRO A 24 7.74 10.38 -0.83
N LEU A 25 8.18 9.38 -1.57
CA LEU A 25 8.23 9.36 -3.04
C LEU A 25 6.90 8.90 -3.68
N SER A 26 5.80 8.81 -2.92
CA SER A 26 4.51 8.36 -3.45
C SER A 26 4.04 9.15 -4.69
N LYS A 27 4.49 10.41 -4.84
CA LYS A 27 4.15 11.28 -5.97
C LYS A 27 5.04 11.08 -7.21
N TYR A 28 6.28 10.60 -7.05
CA TYR A 28 7.28 10.52 -8.12
C TYR A 28 8.16 9.26 -7.99
N PRO A 29 8.47 8.54 -9.09
CA PRO A 29 8.02 8.75 -10.47
C PRO A 29 6.60 8.23 -10.69
N SER A 30 5.86 8.91 -11.57
CA SER A 30 4.48 8.56 -11.87
C SER A 30 4.20 8.66 -13.37
N PHE A 31 3.67 7.58 -13.94
CA PHE A 31 3.39 7.46 -15.37
C PHE A 31 1.96 7.94 -15.64
N ALA A 32 1.79 8.88 -16.57
CA ALA A 32 0.46 9.26 -17.04
C ALA A 32 -0.15 8.08 -17.81
N THR A 33 -1.43 7.76 -17.56
CA THR A 33 -2.10 6.73 -18.35
C THR A 33 -2.68 7.36 -19.63
N PRO A 34 -2.68 6.64 -20.77
CA PRO A 34 -3.14 7.20 -22.05
C PRO A 34 -4.61 7.59 -22.07
N LEU A 35 -5.42 7.00 -21.19
CA LEU A 35 -6.89 7.12 -21.19
C LEU A 35 -7.43 8.23 -20.26
N PHE A 36 -6.63 8.70 -19.31
CA PHE A 36 -7.07 9.70 -18.32
C PHE A 36 -5.99 10.76 -18.11
N ASN A 37 -6.11 11.89 -18.81
CA ASN A 37 -5.20 13.02 -18.72
C ASN A 37 -5.49 13.88 -17.47
N PHE A 38 -5.63 13.25 -16.31
CA PHE A 38 -5.77 13.93 -15.02
C PHE A 38 -4.46 13.81 -14.26
N THR A 39 -4.01 14.91 -13.63
CA THR A 39 -2.82 14.89 -12.76
C THR A 39 -2.96 13.88 -11.61
N SER A 40 -4.20 13.59 -11.20
CA SER A 40 -4.57 12.59 -10.20
C SER A 40 -4.45 11.13 -10.68
N PHE A 41 -4.36 10.88 -11.99
CA PHE A 41 -4.33 9.54 -12.56
C PHE A 41 -2.97 9.24 -13.17
N ARG A 42 -1.99 9.15 -12.29
CA ARG A 42 -0.66 8.68 -12.64
C ARG A 42 -0.37 7.40 -11.88
N ILE A 43 0.05 6.36 -12.57
CA ILE A 43 0.50 5.13 -11.95
C ILE A 43 1.85 5.43 -11.31
N GLY A 44 1.83 5.69 -10.01
CA GLY A 44 3.02 5.95 -9.21
C GLY A 44 3.80 4.66 -8.95
N LEU A 45 5.12 4.78 -8.82
CA LEU A 45 5.98 3.66 -8.38
C LEU A 45 5.48 3.03 -7.07
N TYR A 46 4.91 3.85 -6.18
CA TYR A 46 4.27 3.38 -4.94
C TYR A 46 3.06 2.48 -5.19
N GLN A 47 2.25 2.76 -6.22
CA GLN A 47 1.10 1.92 -6.56
C GLN A 47 1.53 0.56 -7.13
N LEU A 48 2.61 0.54 -7.93
CA LEU A 48 3.21 -0.72 -8.40
C LEU A 48 3.78 -1.55 -7.25
N LEU A 49 4.47 -0.92 -6.29
CA LEU A 49 4.97 -1.59 -5.09
C LEU A 49 3.83 -2.14 -4.22
N ALA A 50 2.77 -1.35 -4.02
CA ALA A 50 1.62 -1.72 -3.24
C ALA A 50 0.88 -2.90 -3.87
N THR A 51 0.66 -2.91 -5.18
CA THR A 51 0.04 -4.04 -5.88
C THR A 51 0.91 -5.29 -5.79
N ALA A 52 2.22 -5.19 -6.03
CA ALA A 52 3.15 -6.31 -5.87
C ALA A 52 3.14 -6.88 -4.45
N PHE A 53 3.07 -6.01 -3.43
CA PHE A 53 2.95 -6.42 -2.03
C PHE A 53 1.62 -7.10 -1.73
N ILE A 54 0.49 -6.55 -2.19
CA ILE A 54 -0.85 -7.15 -2.05
C ILE A 54 -0.87 -8.54 -2.68
N PHE A 55 -0.44 -8.67 -3.94
CA PHE A 55 -0.37 -9.95 -4.63
C PHE A 55 0.53 -10.94 -3.89
N SER A 56 1.73 -10.52 -3.48
CA SER A 56 2.65 -11.38 -2.73
C SER A 56 2.07 -11.84 -1.40
N CYS A 57 1.31 -10.99 -0.70
CA CYS A 57 0.73 -11.29 0.60
C CYS A 57 -0.52 -12.18 0.50
N LEU A 58 -1.32 -12.00 -0.55
CA LEU A 58 -2.50 -12.83 -0.85
C LEU A 58 -2.13 -14.18 -1.49
N TYR A 59 -1.00 -14.25 -2.20
CA TYR A 59 -0.50 -15.49 -2.80
C TYR A 59 -0.14 -16.52 -1.70
N GLY A 60 -0.96 -17.56 -1.57
CA GLY A 60 -0.81 -18.58 -0.52
C GLY A 60 -1.49 -18.24 0.82
N TYR A 61 -2.44 -17.30 0.82
CA TYR A 61 -3.25 -17.01 2.01
C TYR A 61 -4.27 -18.13 2.29
N ASN A 62 -4.46 -18.48 3.57
CA ASN A 62 -5.35 -19.56 3.99
C ASN A 62 -6.52 -19.01 4.83
N ASN A 63 -7.75 -19.46 4.52
CA ASN A 63 -9.03 -18.91 4.98
C ASN A 63 -9.25 -18.96 6.52
N LYS A 64 -8.42 -19.70 7.26
CA LYS A 64 -8.50 -19.81 8.73
C LYS A 64 -8.24 -18.47 9.44
N PHE A 65 -7.45 -17.57 8.86
CA PHE A 65 -7.07 -16.32 9.53
C PHE A 65 -8.16 -15.24 9.42
N ILE A 66 -8.90 -15.16 8.30
CA ILE A 66 -10.11 -14.31 8.19
C ILE A 66 -11.15 -14.72 9.23
N LYS A 67 -11.32 -16.03 9.48
CA LYS A 67 -12.24 -16.54 10.50
C LYS A 67 -11.88 -16.14 11.93
N SER A 68 -10.60 -15.90 12.22
CA SER A 68 -10.13 -15.44 13.54
C SER A 68 -10.22 -13.92 13.70
N ALA A 69 -10.12 -13.17 12.60
CA ALA A 69 -10.13 -11.70 12.59
C ALA A 69 -11.43 -11.13 12.00
N LYS A 70 -12.58 -11.71 12.41
CA LYS A 70 -13.93 -11.31 11.96
C LYS A 70 -14.20 -9.81 12.02
N PRO A 71 -13.90 -9.05 13.10
CA PRO A 71 -14.21 -7.63 13.16
C PRO A 71 -13.42 -6.81 12.13
N VAL A 72 -12.17 -7.18 11.85
CA VAL A 72 -11.35 -6.51 10.83
C VAL A 72 -11.89 -6.78 9.42
N ALA A 73 -12.29 -8.03 9.15
CA ALA A 73 -12.91 -8.39 7.88
C ALA A 73 -14.24 -7.66 7.66
N ILE A 74 -15.07 -7.53 8.71
CA ILE A 74 -16.33 -6.78 8.66
C ILE A 74 -16.07 -5.29 8.41
N GLY A 75 -15.08 -4.69 9.09
CA GLY A 75 -14.71 -3.29 8.86
C GLY A 75 -14.27 -3.02 7.42
N LEU A 76 -13.44 -3.89 6.84
CA LEU A 76 -13.03 -3.79 5.43
C LEU A 76 -14.21 -3.96 4.48
N MET A 77 -15.13 -4.89 4.79
CA MET A 77 -16.34 -5.11 4.00
C MET A 77 -17.27 -3.88 4.04
N LEU A 78 -17.42 -3.23 5.19
CA LEU A 78 -18.20 -1.99 5.33
C LEU A 78 -17.59 -0.83 4.53
N ILE A 79 -16.27 -0.70 4.52
CA ILE A 79 -15.59 0.32 3.71
C ILE A 79 -15.80 0.04 2.21
N LEU A 80 -15.66 -1.21 1.77
CA LEU A 80 -15.95 -1.59 0.37
C LEU A 80 -17.42 -1.32 0.00
N LEU A 81 -18.35 -1.64 0.89
CA LEU A 81 -19.77 -1.35 0.69
C LEU A 81 -20.01 0.16 0.54
N SER A 82 -19.40 0.97 1.39
CA SER A 82 -19.48 2.44 1.32
C SER A 82 -18.93 2.98 0.00
N VAL A 83 -17.84 2.40 -0.51
CA VAL A 83 -17.28 2.75 -1.82
C VAL A 83 -18.26 2.42 -2.95
N VAL A 84 -18.87 1.22 -2.92
CA VAL A 84 -19.85 0.79 -3.94
C VAL A 84 -21.09 1.68 -3.91
N VAL A 85 -21.64 1.95 -2.72
CA VAL A 85 -22.79 2.86 -2.56
C VAL A 85 -22.43 4.26 -3.05
N GLY A 86 -21.24 4.77 -2.73
CA GLY A 86 -20.77 6.07 -3.20
C GLY A 86 -20.62 6.18 -4.72
N LEU A 87 -20.39 5.06 -5.43
CA LEU A 87 -20.39 5.03 -6.90
C LEU A 87 -21.78 5.21 -7.49
N PHE A 88 -22.82 4.61 -6.91
CA PHE A 88 -24.20 4.69 -7.41
C PHE A 88 -24.81 6.10 -7.30
N PHE A 89 -24.40 6.87 -6.31
CA PHE A 89 -24.89 8.25 -6.09
C PHE A 89 -23.99 9.33 -6.70
N ALA A 90 -22.97 8.94 -7.48
CA ALA A 90 -22.00 9.89 -7.99
C ALA A 90 -22.53 10.67 -9.21
N ILE A 91 -22.52 11.99 -9.10
CA ILE A 91 -22.90 12.93 -10.17
C ILE A 91 -21.87 12.93 -11.31
N ASN A 92 -20.61 12.56 -11.03
CA ASN A 92 -19.52 12.65 -12.00
C ASN A 92 -18.74 11.32 -12.02
N GLU A 93 -19.13 10.45 -12.95
CA GLU A 93 -18.72 9.03 -13.01
C GLU A 93 -17.20 8.86 -13.05
N ALA A 94 -16.48 9.70 -13.78
CA ALA A 94 -15.02 9.62 -13.88
C ALA A 94 -14.35 9.85 -12.50
N ARG A 95 -14.80 10.87 -11.75
CA ARG A 95 -14.19 11.22 -10.45
C ARG A 95 -14.54 10.21 -9.35
N SER A 96 -15.74 9.66 -9.36
CA SER A 96 -16.14 8.66 -8.39
C SER A 96 -15.45 7.31 -8.63
N LEU A 97 -15.26 6.91 -9.89
CA LEU A 97 -14.52 5.70 -10.25
C LEU A 97 -13.04 5.83 -9.86
N LEU A 98 -12.45 7.03 -10.01
CA LEU A 98 -11.12 7.36 -9.51
C LEU A 98 -11.00 7.20 -7.99
N LEU A 99 -11.94 7.78 -7.24
CA LEU A 99 -11.94 7.68 -5.78
C LEU A 99 -12.15 6.23 -5.32
N ALA A 100 -13.05 5.50 -5.97
CA ALA A 100 -13.34 4.11 -5.65
C ALA A 100 -12.14 3.19 -5.89
N THR A 101 -11.44 3.35 -7.01
CA THR A 101 -10.23 2.56 -7.32
C THR A 101 -9.10 2.85 -6.33
N SER A 102 -8.91 4.11 -5.91
CA SER A 102 -7.93 4.44 -4.88
C SER A 102 -8.31 3.89 -3.49
N LEU A 103 -9.59 3.96 -3.13
CA LEU A 103 -10.08 3.46 -1.83
C LEU A 103 -10.02 1.94 -1.75
N THR A 104 -10.41 1.24 -2.82
CA THR A 104 -10.29 -0.23 -2.87
C THR A 104 -8.83 -0.65 -2.73
N MET A 105 -7.91 0.02 -3.43
CA MET A 105 -6.48 -0.24 -3.30
C MET A 105 -5.97 -0.02 -1.86
N LEU A 106 -6.39 1.08 -1.22
CA LEU A 106 -6.04 1.38 0.18
C LEU A 106 -6.52 0.29 1.14
N VAL A 107 -7.77 -0.15 0.98
CA VAL A 107 -8.39 -1.25 1.75
C VAL A 107 -7.58 -2.54 1.60
N PHE A 108 -7.24 -2.93 0.37
CA PHE A 108 -6.44 -4.13 0.12
C PHE A 108 -5.02 -4.02 0.68
N LEU A 109 -4.40 -2.84 0.58
CA LEU A 109 -3.06 -2.60 1.12
C LEU A 109 -3.06 -2.65 2.66
N ALA A 110 -4.06 -2.04 3.30
CA ALA A 110 -4.23 -2.04 4.74
C ALA A 110 -4.47 -3.46 5.26
N PHE A 111 -5.33 -4.23 4.58
CA PHE A 111 -5.56 -5.64 4.91
C PHE A 111 -4.29 -6.48 4.74
N SER A 112 -3.61 -6.35 3.61
CA SER A 112 -2.35 -7.09 3.35
C SER A 112 -1.27 -6.73 4.37
N SER A 113 -1.16 -5.46 4.75
CA SER A 113 -0.22 -4.99 5.77
C SER A 113 -0.57 -5.55 7.14
N TRP A 114 -1.85 -5.54 7.52
CA TRP A 114 -2.32 -6.16 8.77
C TRP A 114 -1.99 -7.65 8.83
N LEU A 115 -2.26 -8.39 7.76
CA LEU A 115 -1.94 -9.81 7.65
C LEU A 115 -0.44 -10.07 7.77
N TYR A 116 0.37 -9.25 7.10
CA TYR A 116 1.81 -9.34 7.18
C TYR A 116 2.32 -9.05 8.60
N VAL A 117 1.79 -8.01 9.23
CA VAL A 117 2.18 -7.58 10.57
C VAL A 117 1.88 -8.66 11.61
N THR A 118 0.66 -9.17 11.60
CA THR A 118 0.19 -10.16 12.59
C THR A 118 0.88 -11.52 12.48
N LYS A 119 1.33 -11.91 11.28
CA LYS A 119 1.90 -13.24 11.03
C LYS A 119 3.43 -13.27 10.96
N TYR A 120 4.06 -12.18 10.53
CA TYR A 120 5.50 -12.18 10.19
C TYR A 120 6.29 -11.03 10.82
N LEU A 121 5.66 -10.09 11.54
CA LEU A 121 6.41 -8.98 12.14
C LEU A 121 7.17 -9.45 13.38
N ASN A 122 8.49 -9.47 13.25
CA ASN A 122 9.40 -9.68 14.36
C ASN A 122 9.88 -8.33 14.91
N ARG A 123 10.20 -8.26 16.22
CA ARG A 123 10.77 -7.05 16.86
C ARG A 123 12.03 -6.54 16.15
N THR A 124 12.83 -7.44 15.58
CA THR A 124 14.03 -7.11 14.81
C THR A 124 13.71 -6.42 13.47
N LEU A 125 12.68 -6.88 12.76
CA LEU A 125 12.21 -6.25 11.52
C LEU A 125 11.59 -4.88 11.80
N LEU A 126 10.82 -4.76 12.89
CA LEU A 126 10.24 -3.49 13.32
C LEU A 126 11.32 -2.45 13.63
N LYS A 127 12.35 -2.82 14.41
CA LYS A 127 13.51 -1.95 14.68
C LYS A 127 14.21 -1.50 13.39
N LYS A 128 14.40 -2.41 12.43
CA LYS A 128 14.98 -2.08 11.12
C LYS A 128 14.09 -1.11 10.34
N ALA A 129 12.78 -1.36 10.28
CA ALA A 129 11.83 -0.51 9.58
C ALA A 129 11.80 0.91 10.15
N VAL A 130 11.76 1.05 11.48
CA VAL A 130 11.82 2.36 12.15
C VAL A 130 13.15 3.05 11.87
N LYS A 131 14.28 2.35 12.00
CA LYS A 131 15.62 2.90 11.74
C LYS A 131 15.73 3.43 10.29
N TYR A 132 15.32 2.63 9.30
CA TYR A 132 15.38 3.06 7.90
C TYR A 132 14.37 4.16 7.58
N SER A 133 13.17 4.12 8.16
CA SER A 133 12.16 5.18 8.03
C SER A 133 12.69 6.52 8.55
N LEU A 134 13.38 6.52 9.70
CA LEU A 134 14.01 7.72 10.26
C LEU A 134 15.08 8.28 9.33
N TYR A 135 16.01 7.44 8.83
CA TYR A 135 17.01 7.91 7.87
C TYR A 135 16.38 8.46 6.60
N ALA A 136 15.37 7.77 6.06
CA ALA A 136 14.66 8.22 4.87
C ALA A 136 14.01 9.58 5.12
N SER A 137 13.31 9.75 6.25
CA SER A 137 12.66 11.02 6.61
C SER A 137 13.65 12.17 6.72
N ILE A 138 14.83 11.96 7.33
CA ILE A 138 15.88 12.98 7.41
C ILE A 138 16.38 13.37 6.02
N ILE A 139 16.69 12.37 5.18
CA ILE A 139 17.18 12.59 3.81
C ILE A 139 16.12 13.34 2.97
N PHE A 140 14.87 12.89 2.99
CA PHE A 140 13.79 13.55 2.25
C PHE A 140 13.49 14.96 2.76
N SER A 141 13.59 15.20 4.08
CA SER A 141 13.43 16.54 4.64
C SER A 141 14.55 17.47 4.17
N PHE A 142 15.79 16.99 4.16
CA PHE A 142 16.91 17.76 3.63
C PHE A 142 16.75 18.05 2.13
N LEU A 143 16.37 17.06 1.33
CA LEU A 143 16.06 17.27 -0.10
C LEU A 143 14.92 18.27 -0.29
N ALA A 144 13.88 18.24 0.55
CA ALA A 144 12.75 19.15 0.46
C ALA A 144 13.17 20.60 0.77
N ILE A 145 14.02 20.81 1.78
CA ILE A 145 14.58 22.14 2.08
C ILE A 145 15.44 22.64 0.92
N LEU A 146 16.28 21.76 0.37
CA LEU A 146 17.12 22.08 -0.78
C LEU A 146 16.25 22.45 -1.99
N GLN A 147 15.22 21.66 -2.28
CA GLN A 147 14.26 21.98 -3.33
C GLN A 147 13.57 23.32 -3.09
N PHE A 148 13.18 23.64 -1.84
CA PHE A 148 12.54 24.92 -1.51
C PHE A 148 13.47 26.13 -1.66
N VAL A 149 14.78 25.97 -1.42
CA VAL A 149 15.76 27.06 -1.54
C VAL A 149 16.15 27.31 -3.00
N PHE A 150 16.29 26.25 -3.80
CA PHE A 150 16.75 26.34 -5.18
C PHE A 150 15.63 26.46 -6.22
N ASN A 151 14.36 26.43 -5.81
CA ASN A 151 13.18 26.59 -6.66
C ASN A 151 12.40 27.84 -6.31
#